data_AF-A0A3B9SKJ1-F1
#
_entry.id   AF-A0A3B9SKJ1-F1
#
_cell.length_a   1.000
_cell.length_b   1.000
_cell.length_c   1.000
_cell.angle_alpha   90.00
_cell.angle_beta   90.00
_cell.angle_gamma   90.00
#
_symmetry.space_group_name_H-M   'P 1'
#
loop_
_entity.id
_entity.type
_entity.pdbx_description
1 polymer ?
#
loop_
_entity_poly.entity_id
_entity_poly.type
_entity_poly.pdbx_seq_one_letter_code
_entity_poly.pdbx_strand_id
1 'polypeptide(L)' 'RIQRIIPGCSVSHDMIAGFPTETEEDHAETLSLMDYVKYDFGYMFFYSERPNTYAARKME' A
#
# COMPACT_ATOMS: atom_id res chain seq x y z
N ARG A 1 2.12 16.91 -2.81
CA ARG A 1 1.28 17.90 -3.56
C ARG A 1 0.05 18.33 -2.76
N ILE A 2 -0.72 17.42 -2.16
CA ILE A 2 -1.98 17.71 -1.44
C ILE A 2 -1.76 18.73 -0.32
N GLN A 3 -0.78 18.52 0.58
CA GLN A 3 -0.46 19.44 1.68
C GLN A 3 -0.17 20.89 1.25
N ARG A 4 0.31 21.11 0.02
CA ARG A 4 0.55 22.46 -0.50
C ARG A 4 -0.74 23.16 -0.94
N ILE A 5 -1.73 22.39 -1.42
CA ILE A 5 -3.01 22.90 -1.91
C ILE A 5 -3.99 23.06 -0.75
N ILE A 6 -3.99 22.09 0.17
CA ILE A 6 -4.85 22.07 1.36
C ILE A 6 -3.93 21.86 2.58
N PRO A 7 -3.38 22.94 3.15
CA PRO A 7 -2.53 22.84 4.33
C PRO A 7 -3.28 22.26 5.52
N GLY A 8 -2.68 21.28 6.20
CA GLY A 8 -3.23 20.68 7.42
C GLY A 8 -4.35 19.66 7.19
N CYS A 9 -4.58 19.22 5.95
CA CYS A 9 -5.46 18.08 5.71
C CYS A 9 -4.82 16.78 6.20
N SER A 10 -5.65 15.87 6.69
CA SER A 10 -5.19 14.52 7.02
C SER A 10 -5.31 13.59 5.82
N VAL A 11 -4.31 12.73 5.63
CA VAL A 11 -4.28 11.70 4.60
C VAL A 11 -4.18 10.34 5.26
N SER A 12 -5.17 9.48 4.99
CA SER A 12 -5.18 8.10 5.45
C SER A 12 -4.99 7.11 4.30
N HIS A 13 -4.58 5.89 4.61
CA HIS A 13 -4.43 4.82 3.63
C HIS A 13 -4.84 3.45 4.19
N ASP A 14 -5.14 2.52 3.29
CA ASP A 14 -5.21 1.09 3.59
C ASP A 14 -4.21 0.39 2.67
N MET A 15 -3.48 -0.59 3.20
CA MET A 15 -2.43 -1.27 2.46
C MET A 15 -2.48 -2.78 2.66
N ILE A 16 -2.15 -3.51 1.60
CA ILE A 16 -2.01 -4.96 1.59
C ILE A 16 -0.55 -5.30 1.32
N ALA A 17 0.09 -6.03 2.23
CA ALA A 17 1.41 -6.63 2.04
C ALA A 17 1.29 -8.15 1.79
N GLY A 18 2.31 -8.78 1.25
CA GLY A 18 2.34 -10.18 0.85
C GLY A 18 1.58 -10.46 -0.45
N PHE A 19 1.42 -9.46 -1.31
CA PHE A 19 0.72 -9.64 -2.59
C PHE A 19 1.44 -10.70 -3.44
N PRO A 20 0.75 -11.50 -4.29
CA PRO A 20 1.36 -12.66 -4.96
C PRO A 20 2.65 -12.39 -5.75
N THR A 21 2.86 -11.17 -6.22
CA THR A 21 4.03 -10.75 -6.99
C THR A 21 4.92 -9.75 -6.23
N GLU A 22 4.63 -9.50 -4.94
CA GLU A 22 5.44 -8.58 -4.13
C GLU A 22 6.84 -9.17 -3.94
N THR A 23 7.84 -8.42 -4.38
CA THR A 23 9.25 -8.71 -4.13
C THR A 23 9.73 -7.94 -2.89
N GLU A 24 10.90 -8.31 -2.38
CA GLU A 24 11.51 -7.60 -1.26
C GLU A 24 11.84 -6.13 -1.61
N GLU A 25 12.11 -5.87 -2.89
CA GLU A 25 12.33 -4.51 -3.41
C GLU A 25 11.03 -3.71 -3.38
N ASP A 26 9.91 -4.27 -3.86
CA ASP A 26 8.59 -3.63 -3.79
C ASP A 26 8.19 -3.33 -2.34
N HIS A 27 8.51 -4.25 -1.42
CA HIS A 27 8.24 -4.05 0.00
C HIS A 27 9.09 -2.90 0.58
N ALA A 28 10.37 -2.84 0.23
CA ALA A 28 11.26 -1.75 0.65
C ALA A 28 10.81 -0.39 0.09
N GLU A 29 10.37 -0.34 -1.18
CA GLU A 29 9.78 0.86 -1.77
C GLU A 29 8.50 1.29 -1.05
N THR A 30 7.67 0.32 -0.66
CA THR A 30 6.46 0.57 0.12
C THR A 30 6.78 1.22 1.47
N LEU A 31 7.80 0.74 2.19
CA LEU A 31 8.26 1.35 3.44
C LEU A 31 8.84 2.76 3.21
N SER A 32 9.60 2.96 2.13
CA SER A 32 10.11 4.27 1.74
C SER A 32 8.99 5.27 1.45
N LEU A 33 7.91 4.82 0.79
CA LEU A 33 6.73 5.63 0.53
C LEU A 33 6.05 6.09 1.82
N MET A 34 5.90 5.20 2.80
CA MET A 34 5.32 5.57 4.10
C MET A 34 6.15 6.64 4.81
N ASP A 35 7.48 6.52 4.76
CA ASP A 35 8.39 7.51 5.33
C ASP A 35 8.31 8.85 4.60
N TYR A 36 8.18 8.83 3.28
CA TYR A 36 8.05 10.03 2.46
C TYR A 36 6.72 10.76 2.67
N VAL A 37 5.59 10.04 2.69
CA VAL A 37 4.26 10.65 2.72
C VAL A 37 3.84 11.07 4.13
N LYS A 38 4.27 10.33 5.17
CA LYS A 38 3.89 10.56 6.57
C LYS A 38 2.37 10.65 6.75
N TYR A 39 1.67 9.57 6.40
CA TYR A 39 0.22 9.46 6.59
C TYR A 39 -0.19 9.66 8.06
N ASP A 40 -1.35 10.27 8.28
CA ASP A 40 -1.89 10.49 9.63
C ASP A 40 -2.44 9.20 10.25
N PHE A 41 -2.92 8.29 9.40
CA PHE A 41 -3.55 7.04 9.82
C PHE A 41 -3.51 6.00 8.71
N GLY A 42 -3.45 4.72 9.07
CA GLY A 42 -3.72 3.67 8.08
C GLY A 42 -3.90 2.28 8.67
N TYR A 43 -4.52 1.41 7.86
CA TYR A 43 -4.67 -0.01 8.15
C TYR A 43 -3.72 -0.85 7.29
N MET A 44 -3.15 -1.89 7.90
CA MET A 44 -2.26 -2.85 7.25
C MET A 44 -2.93 -4.22 7.25
N PHE A 45 -2.97 -4.85 6.09
CA PHE A 45 -3.51 -6.19 5.90
C PHE A 45 -2.46 -7.09 5.25
N PHE A 46 -2.48 -8.36 5.61
CA PHE A 46 -1.80 -9.37 4.81
C PHE A 46 -2.71 -9.81 3.65
N TYR A 47 -2.13 -10.09 2.49
CA TYR A 47 -2.86 -10.58 1.35
C TYR A 47 -3.56 -11.89 1.68
N SER A 48 -4.89 -11.86 1.61
CA SER A 48 -5.71 -13.06 1.70
C SER A 48 -6.10 -13.48 0.30
N GLU A 49 -5.67 -14.66 -0.12
CA GLU A 49 -6.07 -15.22 -1.40
C GLU A 49 -7.59 -15.42 -1.45
N ARG A 50 -8.19 -15.00 -2.56
CA ARG A 50 -9.63 -15.16 -2.81
C ARG A 50 -9.83 -15.82 -4.18
N PRO A 51 -10.48 -17.01 -4.22
CA PRO A 51 -10.76 -17.69 -5.48
C PRO A 51 -11.44 -16.78 -6.51
N ASN A 52 -11.12 -16.97 -7.79
CA ASN A 52 -11.65 -16.22 -8.94
C ASN A 52 -11.24 -14.73 -9.03
N THR A 53 -10.34 -14.25 -8.17
CA THR A 53 -9.73 -12.93 -8.36
C THR A 53 -8.57 -12.99 -9.35
N TYR A 54 -8.26 -11.85 -9.99
CA TYR A 54 -7.09 -11.78 -10.87
C TYR A 54 -5.78 -12.02 -10.10
N ALA A 55 -5.68 -11.51 -8.87
CA ALA A 55 -4.55 -11.74 -7.98
C ALA A 55 -4.33 -13.24 -7.69
N ALA A 56 -5.41 -14.00 -7.45
CA ALA A 56 -5.33 -15.45 -7.20
C ALA A 56 -4.95 -16.27 -8.44
N ARG A 57 -5.17 -15.75 -9.65
CA ARG A 57 -4.75 -16.44 -10.89
C ARG A 57 -3.23 -16.43 -11.09
N LYS A 58 -2.46 -15.85 -10.16
CA LYS A 58 -1.02 -15.58 -10.23
C LYS A 58 -0.72 -14.85 -11.54
N MET A 59 -0.74 -13.52 -11.47
CA MET A 59 -0.55 -12.61 -12.61
C MET A 59 0.71 -13.06 -13.39
N GLU A 60 0.51 -13.78 -14.50
CA GLU A 60 1.56 -14.18 -15.45
C GLU A 60 2.07 -12.97 -16.23
#